data_AF-A0A9W9VPV2-F1
#
_entry.id   AF-A0A9W9VPV2-F1
#
_cell.length_a   1.000
_cell.length_b   1.000
_cell.length_c   1.000
_cell.angle_alpha   90.00
_cell.angle_beta   90.00
_cell.angle_gamma   90.00
#
_symmetry.space_group_name_H-M   'P 1'
#
loop_
_entity.id
_entity.type
_entity.pdbx_description
1 polymer ?
#
loop_
_entity_poly.entity_id
_entity_poly.type
_entity_poly.pdbx_seq_one_letter_code
_entity_poly.pdbx_strand_id
1 'polypeptide(L)'
;MISVNGPYAGDYSSLCQFQGFALQMFPIADVLWTFAMALDTYLVVFHRFDTHSLHKLEKYYLSIITIVTFIPALVFLFIRTPAKGPVYGSEKIWCSISPKWVVLRIVLYYAPVWLVIAIVLVLYFLIGVEISRLRDEFKLTEDSDHIQLTSHVSSHHTPFENPNGSVITTVEATKPKSSQGFDSGVTSQTSVERSITTLRPDSSRPFPPNYQLPTQRRMSFRQYILMPSLFFLALLTTWVTPTINRVSAFIHPGSESYSLLLAVSALGSLRGFWNGVIFVTMGMKGWKQRAIERRTRYKARHGVR
;
A
#
# COMPACT_ATOMS: atom_id res chain seq x y z
N MET A 1 -14.08 -22.30 11.87
CA MET A 1 -14.59 -23.67 11.56
C MET A 1 -14.00 -24.70 12.53
N ILE A 2 -14.13 -24.45 13.85
CA ILE A 2 -13.66 -25.36 14.89
C ILE A 2 -14.89 -26.01 15.51
N SER A 3 -14.89 -27.33 15.56
CA SER A 3 -16.02 -28.16 15.97
C SER A 3 -15.49 -29.53 16.35
N VAL A 4 -15.99 -30.04 17.48
CA VAL A 4 -15.64 -31.34 18.04
C VAL A 4 -16.32 -32.51 17.32
N ASN A 5 -17.37 -32.23 16.52
CA ASN A 5 -18.12 -33.27 15.79
C ASN A 5 -17.26 -33.96 14.72
N GLY A 6 -16.26 -33.26 14.14
CA GLY A 6 -15.28 -33.87 13.24
C GLY A 6 -14.46 -34.96 13.96
N PRO A 7 -13.73 -34.61 15.05
CA PRO A 7 -13.04 -35.58 15.89
C PRO A 7 -13.92 -36.74 16.41
N TYR A 8 -15.15 -36.46 16.86
CA TYR A 8 -16.06 -37.50 17.34
C TYR A 8 -16.55 -38.46 16.23
N ALA A 9 -16.66 -38.00 14.98
CA ALA A 9 -16.96 -38.87 13.84
C ALA A 9 -15.73 -39.69 13.38
N GLY A 10 -14.54 -39.39 13.90
CA GLY A 10 -13.30 -40.12 13.65
C GLY A 10 -12.55 -39.69 12.37
N ASP A 11 -11.26 -40.02 12.32
CA ASP A 11 -10.30 -39.58 11.30
C ASP A 11 -10.74 -39.88 9.86
N TYR A 12 -11.42 -41.00 9.63
CA TYR A 12 -11.87 -41.43 8.30
C TYR A 12 -13.19 -40.79 7.85
N SER A 13 -13.88 -40.04 8.72
CA SER A 13 -15.15 -39.40 8.37
C SER A 13 -14.96 -38.26 7.36
N SER A 14 -15.91 -38.12 6.43
CA SER A 14 -15.95 -37.00 5.49
C SER A 14 -15.98 -35.64 6.20
N LEU A 15 -16.62 -35.57 7.37
CA LEU A 15 -16.69 -34.37 8.20
C LEU A 15 -15.30 -33.96 8.75
N CYS A 16 -14.53 -34.91 9.29
CA CYS A 16 -13.17 -34.66 9.78
C CYS A 16 -12.21 -34.29 8.64
N GLN A 17 -12.30 -35.00 7.51
CA GLN A 17 -11.49 -34.71 6.32
C GLN A 17 -11.80 -33.33 5.73
N PHE A 18 -13.08 -32.94 5.62
CA PHE A 18 -13.48 -31.61 5.15
C PHE A 18 -13.05 -30.49 6.11
N GLN A 19 -13.16 -30.70 7.42
CA GLN A 19 -12.68 -29.76 8.42
C GLN A 19 -11.15 -29.57 8.32
N GLY A 20 -10.39 -30.65 8.16
CA GLY A 20 -8.95 -30.62 7.95
C GLY A 20 -8.55 -29.87 6.67
N PHE A 21 -9.22 -30.17 5.55
CA PHE A 21 -9.07 -29.46 4.28
C PHE A 21 -9.31 -27.95 4.42
N ALA A 22 -10.41 -27.54 5.06
CA ALA A 22 -10.75 -26.14 5.26
C ALA A 22 -9.73 -25.41 6.15
N LEU A 23 -9.26 -26.06 7.23
CA LEU A 23 -8.22 -25.51 8.12
C LEU A 23 -6.81 -25.52 7.50
N GLN A 24 -6.58 -26.28 6.43
CA GLN A 24 -5.36 -26.21 5.62
C GLN A 24 -5.45 -25.07 4.60
N MET A 25 -6.53 -25.01 3.81
CA MET A 25 -6.65 -24.10 2.67
C MET A 25 -6.82 -22.63 3.09
N PHE A 26 -7.84 -22.32 3.89
CA PHE A 26 -8.22 -20.93 4.14
C PHE A 26 -7.18 -20.12 4.95
N PRO A 27 -6.50 -20.67 5.98
CA PRO A 27 -5.48 -19.91 6.69
C PRO A 27 -4.24 -19.58 5.85
N ILE A 28 -3.80 -20.45 4.94
CA ILE A 28 -2.70 -20.11 4.02
C ILE A 28 -3.17 -19.04 3.02
N ALA A 29 -4.41 -19.14 2.52
CA ALA A 29 -4.98 -18.15 1.61
C ALA A 29 -5.05 -16.75 2.24
N ASP A 30 -5.48 -16.65 3.51
CA ASP A 30 -5.52 -15.40 4.30
C ASP A 30 -4.13 -14.72 4.39
N VAL A 31 -3.07 -15.51 4.65
CA VAL A 31 -1.68 -15.01 4.69
C VAL A 31 -1.20 -14.53 3.32
N LEU A 32 -1.50 -15.27 2.26
CA LEU A 32 -1.12 -14.90 0.89
C LEU A 32 -1.90 -13.69 0.37
N TRP A 33 -3.17 -13.54 0.71
CA TRP A 33 -3.96 -12.34 0.44
C TRP A 33 -3.44 -11.13 1.21
N THR A 34 -2.96 -11.33 2.45
CA THR A 34 -2.27 -10.27 3.20
C THR A 34 -0.98 -9.83 2.50
N PHE A 35 -0.21 -10.78 1.96
CA PHE A 35 0.96 -10.47 1.14
C PHE A 35 0.62 -9.72 -0.15
N ALA A 36 -0.44 -10.10 -0.86
CA ALA A 36 -0.93 -9.36 -2.03
C ALA A 36 -1.30 -7.90 -1.65
N MET A 37 -2.03 -7.69 -0.54
CA MET A 37 -2.35 -6.33 -0.06
C MET A 37 -1.11 -5.51 0.35
N ALA A 38 -0.09 -6.16 0.93
CA ALA A 38 1.19 -5.52 1.24
C ALA A 38 1.95 -5.13 -0.04
N LEU A 39 1.98 -6.01 -1.04
CA LEU A 39 2.61 -5.78 -2.34
C LEU A 39 1.91 -4.66 -3.12
N ASP A 40 0.57 -4.62 -3.13
CA ASP A 40 -0.17 -3.53 -3.78
C ASP A 40 0.12 -2.18 -3.11
N THR A 41 0.21 -2.15 -1.78
CA THR A 41 0.61 -0.95 -1.03
C THR A 41 2.04 -0.52 -1.40
N TYR A 42 2.97 -1.46 -1.53
CA TYR A 42 4.35 -1.21 -1.98
C TYR A 42 4.38 -0.61 -3.40
N LEU A 43 3.66 -1.23 -4.36
CA LEU A 43 3.60 -0.79 -5.75
C LEU A 43 2.97 0.61 -5.91
N VAL A 44 1.97 0.95 -5.10
CA VAL A 44 1.36 2.29 -5.08
C VAL A 44 2.34 3.35 -4.53
N VAL A 45 3.09 3.03 -3.47
CA VAL A 45 4.01 3.98 -2.82
C VAL A 45 5.25 4.21 -3.67
N PHE A 46 5.96 3.15 -4.06
CA PHE A 46 7.26 3.25 -4.73
C PHE A 46 7.15 3.39 -6.25
N HIS A 47 6.27 2.60 -6.89
CA HIS A 47 6.17 2.55 -8.36
C HIS A 47 5.00 3.37 -8.93
N ARG A 48 4.23 4.07 -8.07
CA ARG A 48 3.10 4.93 -8.46
C ARG A 48 2.07 4.23 -9.37
N PHE A 49 1.83 2.94 -9.13
CA PHE A 49 0.90 2.14 -9.93
C PHE A 49 -0.52 2.75 -9.93
N ASP A 50 -1.11 2.90 -11.12
CA ASP A 50 -2.52 3.29 -11.25
C ASP A 50 -3.46 2.12 -10.92
N THR A 51 -4.64 2.50 -10.43
CA THR A 51 -5.78 1.63 -10.10
C THR A 51 -6.14 0.63 -11.19
N HIS A 52 -6.07 1.01 -12.48
CA HIS A 52 -6.36 0.08 -13.58
C HIS A 52 -5.31 -1.04 -13.70
N SER A 53 -4.04 -0.74 -13.39
CA SER A 53 -2.96 -1.73 -13.41
C SER A 53 -3.07 -2.72 -12.25
N LEU A 54 -3.46 -2.24 -11.06
CA LEU A 54 -3.72 -3.09 -9.89
C LEU A 54 -4.86 -4.08 -10.12
N HIS A 55 -5.98 -3.65 -10.72
CA HIS A 55 -7.08 -4.56 -11.07
C HIS A 55 -6.72 -5.63 -12.11
N LYS A 56 -5.69 -5.39 -12.93
CA LYS A 56 -5.14 -6.45 -13.81
C LYS A 56 -4.33 -7.47 -12.98
N LEU A 57 -3.57 -6.99 -11.99
CA LEU A 57 -2.75 -7.81 -11.09
C LEU A 57 -3.60 -8.68 -10.15
N GLU A 58 -4.73 -8.14 -9.65
CA GLU A 58 -5.73 -8.82 -8.82
C GLU A 58 -6.18 -10.18 -9.39
N LYS A 59 -6.36 -10.26 -10.72
CA LYS A 59 -6.76 -11.51 -11.41
C LYS A 59 -5.67 -12.58 -11.34
N TYR A 60 -4.39 -12.17 -11.38
CA TYR A 60 -3.26 -13.10 -11.23
C TYR A 60 -3.12 -13.54 -9.77
N TYR A 61 -3.28 -12.65 -8.78
CA TYR A 61 -3.32 -13.04 -7.37
C TYR A 61 -4.43 -14.06 -7.10
N LEU A 62 -5.66 -13.80 -7.55
CA LEU A 62 -6.79 -14.71 -7.38
C LEU A 62 -6.48 -16.11 -7.92
N SER A 63 -5.91 -16.20 -9.13
CA SER A 63 -5.50 -17.47 -9.74
C SER A 63 -4.39 -18.16 -8.94
N ILE A 64 -3.27 -17.48 -8.69
CA ILE A 64 -2.09 -18.04 -8.04
C ILE A 64 -2.39 -18.47 -6.60
N ILE A 65 -3.04 -17.61 -5.80
CA ILE A 65 -3.38 -17.89 -4.40
C ILE A 65 -4.36 -19.06 -4.30
N THR A 66 -5.35 -19.13 -5.19
CA THR A 66 -6.28 -20.27 -5.23
C THR A 66 -5.54 -21.56 -5.56
N ILE A 67 -4.71 -21.57 -6.61
CA ILE A 67 -3.97 -22.76 -7.05
C ILE A 67 -3.01 -23.26 -5.96
N VAL A 68 -2.17 -22.38 -5.40
CA VAL A 68 -1.12 -22.76 -4.44
C VAL A 68 -1.68 -23.23 -3.08
N THR A 69 -2.89 -22.84 -2.72
CA THR A 69 -3.55 -23.27 -1.48
C THR A 69 -4.47 -24.47 -1.68
N PHE A 70 -5.21 -24.51 -2.80
CA PHE A 70 -6.14 -25.59 -3.12
C PHE A 70 -5.40 -26.90 -3.45
N ILE A 71 -4.34 -26.86 -4.27
CA ILE A 71 -3.65 -28.08 -4.71
C ILE A 71 -3.09 -28.89 -3.52
N PRO A 72 -2.28 -28.33 -2.59
CA PRO A 72 -1.80 -29.09 -1.45
C PRO A 72 -2.94 -29.58 -0.55
N ALA A 73 -3.95 -28.74 -0.31
CA ALA A 73 -5.08 -29.10 0.53
C ALA A 73 -5.87 -30.29 -0.05
N LEU A 74 -6.10 -30.30 -1.37
CA LEU A 74 -6.76 -31.37 -2.11
C LEU A 74 -5.91 -32.65 -2.14
N VAL A 75 -4.62 -32.56 -2.47
CA VAL A 75 -3.70 -33.71 -2.53
C VAL A 75 -3.65 -34.47 -1.20
N PHE A 76 -3.67 -33.76 -0.06
CA PHE A 76 -3.66 -34.38 1.26
C PHE A 76 -4.91 -35.23 1.58
N LEU A 77 -6.05 -35.05 0.91
CA LEU A 77 -7.24 -35.92 1.08
C LEU A 77 -7.01 -37.34 0.55
N PHE A 78 -6.13 -37.49 -0.43
CA PHE A 78 -5.83 -38.76 -1.11
C PHE A 78 -4.64 -39.51 -0.49
N ILE A 79 -3.73 -38.81 0.19
CA ILE A 79 -2.58 -39.44 0.83
C ILE A 79 -3.03 -40.21 2.09
N ARG A 80 -2.90 -41.54 2.03
CA ARG A 80 -3.20 -42.47 3.12
C ARG A 80 -2.11 -43.54 3.15
N THR A 81 -1.58 -43.85 4.33
CA THR A 81 -0.59 -44.93 4.50
C THR A 81 -1.06 -45.92 5.57
N PRO A 82 -0.71 -47.22 5.48
CA PRO A 82 -1.11 -48.19 6.49
C PRO A 82 -0.49 -47.88 7.87
N ALA A 83 0.74 -47.32 7.90
CA ALA A 83 1.44 -47.00 9.14
C ALA A 83 0.92 -45.73 9.85
N LYS A 84 0.48 -44.71 9.10
CA LYS A 84 0.07 -43.40 9.68
C LYS A 84 -1.41 -43.05 9.51
N GLY A 85 -2.15 -43.77 8.67
CA GLY A 85 -3.52 -43.43 8.30
C GLY A 85 -3.59 -42.26 7.29
N PRO A 86 -4.73 -41.55 7.20
CA PRO A 86 -4.88 -40.35 6.38
C PRO A 86 -4.00 -39.19 6.85
N VAL A 87 -3.73 -38.21 5.96
CA VAL A 87 -3.00 -36.99 6.33
C VAL A 87 -3.83 -36.09 7.24
N TYR A 88 -5.12 -35.89 6.97
CA TYR A 88 -6.01 -35.21 7.91
C TYR A 88 -6.55 -36.17 8.97
N GLY A 89 -6.66 -35.71 10.21
CA GLY A 89 -7.18 -36.47 11.34
C GLY A 89 -7.41 -35.61 12.58
N SER A 90 -7.88 -36.27 13.64
CA SER A 90 -8.35 -35.62 14.87
C SER A 90 -7.21 -35.03 15.69
N GLU A 91 -7.45 -33.84 16.24
CA GLU A 91 -6.50 -33.11 17.05
C GLU A 91 -7.20 -32.37 18.19
N LYS A 92 -7.47 -33.13 19.27
CA LYS A 92 -8.16 -32.73 20.50
C LYS A 92 -9.59 -32.19 20.28
N ILE A 93 -9.75 -31.02 19.65
CA ILE A 93 -11.04 -30.31 19.49
C ILE A 93 -11.37 -29.87 18.05
N TRP A 94 -10.51 -30.18 17.09
CA TRP A 94 -10.76 -30.02 15.65
C TRP A 94 -10.03 -31.13 14.86
N CYS A 95 -10.36 -31.33 13.60
CA CYS A 95 -9.52 -32.10 12.67
C CYS A 95 -8.57 -31.17 11.90
N SER A 96 -7.28 -31.53 11.81
CA SER A 96 -6.25 -30.84 11.03
C SER A 96 -5.33 -31.87 10.36
N ILE A 97 -4.16 -31.49 9.84
CA ILE A 97 -3.13 -32.48 9.48
C ILE A 97 -2.79 -33.29 10.74
N SER A 98 -2.97 -34.61 10.74
CA SER A 98 -2.80 -35.49 11.91
C SER A 98 -1.39 -35.36 12.53
N PRO A 99 -1.24 -35.46 13.87
CA PRO A 99 0.07 -35.42 14.55
C PRO A 99 1.11 -36.43 14.01
N LYS A 100 0.65 -37.56 13.46
CA LYS A 100 1.51 -38.59 12.81
C LYS A 100 2.28 -38.04 11.59
N TRP A 101 1.79 -36.93 11.02
CA TRP A 101 2.35 -36.21 9.88
C TRP A 101 2.96 -34.85 10.26
N VAL A 102 3.45 -34.70 11.50
CA VAL A 102 4.03 -33.43 12.01
C VAL A 102 5.07 -32.78 11.08
N VAL A 103 5.97 -33.56 10.47
CA VAL A 103 6.99 -33.06 9.53
C VAL A 103 6.35 -32.40 8.31
N LEU A 104 5.32 -33.04 7.73
CA LEU A 104 4.55 -32.51 6.60
C LEU A 104 3.89 -31.18 6.98
N ARG A 105 3.33 -31.10 8.19
CA ARG A 105 2.72 -29.88 8.73
C ARG A 105 3.74 -28.76 8.93
N ILE A 106 4.94 -29.05 9.43
CA ILE A 106 5.98 -28.04 9.62
C ILE A 106 6.43 -27.49 8.25
N VAL A 107 6.76 -28.38 7.30
CA VAL A 107 7.34 -28.01 6.00
C VAL A 107 6.34 -27.37 5.04
N LEU A 108 5.08 -27.83 5.00
CA LEU A 108 4.08 -27.39 4.01
C LEU A 108 2.94 -26.52 4.57
N TYR A 109 2.96 -26.19 5.87
CA TYR A 109 2.01 -25.24 6.47
C TYR A 109 2.72 -24.14 7.26
N TYR A 110 3.52 -24.49 8.27
CA TYR A 110 4.13 -23.46 9.13
C TYR A 110 5.29 -22.70 8.47
N ALA A 111 6.25 -23.40 7.84
CA ALA A 111 7.43 -22.75 7.26
C ALA A 111 7.07 -21.76 6.11
N PRO A 112 6.17 -22.08 5.16
CA PRO A 112 5.78 -21.13 4.11
C PRO A 112 5.02 -19.93 4.68
N VAL A 113 4.15 -20.14 5.68
CA VAL A 113 3.43 -19.05 6.35
C VAL A 113 4.39 -18.09 7.05
N TRP A 114 5.34 -18.60 7.84
CA TRP A 114 6.32 -17.75 8.53
C TRP A 114 7.25 -17.02 7.57
N LEU A 115 7.63 -17.63 6.44
CA LEU A 115 8.37 -16.98 5.37
C LEU A 115 7.58 -15.79 4.78
N VAL A 116 6.30 -15.99 4.45
CA VAL A 116 5.45 -14.91 3.92
C VAL A 116 5.23 -13.81 4.96
N ILE A 117 5.05 -14.14 6.24
CA ILE A 117 4.96 -13.16 7.34
C ILE A 117 6.22 -12.30 7.41
N ALA A 118 7.41 -12.90 7.30
CA ALA A 118 8.68 -12.18 7.30
C ALA A 118 8.81 -11.26 6.08
N ILE A 119 8.40 -11.71 4.88
CA ILE A 119 8.40 -10.86 3.67
C ILE A 119 7.44 -9.68 3.83
N VAL A 120 6.23 -9.90 4.37
CA VAL A 120 5.25 -8.82 4.64
C VAL A 120 5.79 -7.81 5.65
N LEU A 121 6.46 -8.27 6.71
CA LEU A 121 7.14 -7.39 7.67
C LEU A 121 8.18 -6.49 6.98
N VAL A 122 9.02 -7.06 6.11
CA VAL A 122 10.03 -6.31 5.34
C VAL A 122 9.37 -5.29 4.41
N LEU A 123 8.32 -5.68 3.67
CA LEU A 123 7.60 -4.74 2.79
C LEU A 123 7.01 -3.57 3.57
N TYR A 124 6.33 -3.81 4.70
CA TYR A 124 5.78 -2.73 5.52
C TYR A 124 6.85 -1.88 6.21
N PHE A 125 8.00 -2.46 6.57
CA PHE A 125 9.14 -1.70 7.07
C PHE A 125 9.68 -0.74 5.99
N LEU A 126 9.91 -1.22 4.76
CA LEU A 126 10.35 -0.38 3.64
C LEU A 126 9.35 0.75 3.33
N ILE A 127 8.05 0.44 3.27
CA ILE A 127 6.97 1.43 3.12
C ILE A 127 7.02 2.48 4.25
N GLY A 128 7.21 2.05 5.50
CA GLY A 128 7.27 2.94 6.66
C GLY A 128 8.49 3.87 6.65
N VAL A 129 9.64 3.39 6.19
CA VAL A 129 10.87 4.19 6.04
C VAL A 129 10.68 5.26 4.97
N GLU A 130 10.20 4.89 3.78
CA GLU A 130 10.07 5.84 2.66
C GLU A 130 9.03 6.93 2.94
N ILE A 131 7.88 6.58 3.54
CA ILE A 131 6.89 7.60 3.92
C ILE A 131 7.40 8.49 5.08
N SER A 132 8.30 8.00 5.93
CA SER A 132 8.96 8.83 6.94
C SER A 132 9.92 9.83 6.29
N ARG A 133 10.73 9.40 5.31
CA ARG A 133 11.59 10.30 4.50
C ARG A 133 10.77 11.39 3.80
N LEU A 134 9.68 11.01 3.11
CA LEU A 134 8.79 11.97 2.42
C LEU A 134 8.19 12.99 3.40
N ARG A 135 7.83 12.58 4.61
CA ARG A 135 7.30 13.51 5.63
C ARG A 135 8.34 14.51 6.09
N ASP A 136 9.59 14.08 6.26
CA ASP A 136 10.65 14.94 6.74
C ASP A 136 11.09 15.94 5.65
N GLU A 137 11.01 15.54 4.36
CA GLU A 137 11.11 16.46 3.21
C GLU A 137 9.99 17.53 3.23
N PHE A 138 8.71 17.14 3.35
CA PHE A 138 7.60 18.10 3.41
C PHE A 138 7.68 19.06 4.61
N LYS A 139 8.18 18.61 5.77
CA LYS A 139 8.40 19.49 6.93
C LYS A 139 9.45 20.56 6.66
N LEU A 140 10.55 20.19 5.99
CA LEU A 140 11.59 21.14 5.62
C LEU A 140 11.07 22.18 4.62
N THR A 141 10.24 21.77 3.66
CA THR A 141 9.60 22.70 2.72
C THR A 141 8.63 23.66 3.42
N GLU A 142 7.75 23.16 4.29
CA GLU A 142 6.76 23.97 5.02
C GLU A 142 7.43 24.96 6.00
N ASP A 143 8.57 24.61 6.59
CA ASP A 143 9.39 25.52 7.42
C ASP A 143 10.17 26.56 6.58
N SER A 144 10.67 26.17 5.40
CA SER A 144 11.35 27.10 4.48
C SER A 144 10.43 28.15 3.85
N ASP A 145 9.17 27.81 3.55
CA ASP A 145 8.16 28.75 3.05
C ASP A 145 7.65 29.71 4.15
N HIS A 146 7.92 29.41 5.43
CA HIS A 146 7.53 30.26 6.57
C HIS A 146 8.61 31.31 6.94
N ILE A 147 9.73 31.37 6.24
CA ILE A 147 10.80 32.35 6.46
C ILE A 147 10.74 33.46 5.40
N GLN A 148 10.40 34.67 5.86
CA GLN A 148 10.24 35.95 5.13
C GLN A 148 8.91 36.22 4.39
N LEU A 149 7.90 36.66 5.15
CA LEU A 149 7.25 37.94 4.81
C LEU A 149 6.76 38.73 6.04
N THR A 150 7.72 39.06 6.92
CA THR A 150 7.63 40.19 7.86
C THR A 150 8.94 40.97 7.74
N SER A 151 9.00 42.30 7.84
CA SER A 151 7.94 43.32 7.79
C SER A 151 8.60 44.70 7.65
N HIS A 152 8.25 45.50 6.65
CA HIS A 152 8.55 46.93 6.65
C HIS A 152 7.37 47.76 6.13
N VAL A 153 6.31 47.79 6.94
CA VAL A 153 5.41 48.95 6.95
C VAL A 153 6.13 50.03 7.74
N SER A 154 6.61 51.06 7.05
CA SER A 154 7.02 52.32 7.68
C SER A 154 6.29 53.45 6.97
N SER A 155 5.12 53.79 7.48
CA SER A 155 4.24 54.84 6.97
C SER A 155 4.76 56.23 7.36
N HIS A 156 4.97 57.10 6.37
CA HIS A 156 4.97 58.56 6.55
C HIS A 156 4.41 59.26 5.30
N HIS A 157 3.69 60.36 5.50
CA HIS A 157 2.91 61.06 4.47
C HIS A 157 3.71 62.15 3.71
N THR A 158 3.24 62.38 2.47
CA THR A 158 3.37 63.50 1.47
C THR A 158 3.52 64.95 2.00
N PRO A 159 3.77 66.03 1.18
CA PRO A 159 3.85 66.15 -0.31
C PRO A 159 4.94 67.10 -0.93
N PHE A 160 5.02 67.10 -2.29
CA PHE A 160 5.39 68.20 -3.24
C PHE A 160 6.83 68.80 -3.41
N GLU A 161 7.13 69.08 -4.69
CA GLU A 161 7.90 70.22 -5.26
C GLU A 161 9.38 70.10 -5.75
N ASN A 162 9.51 70.13 -7.10
CA ASN A 162 10.57 70.68 -7.99
C ASN A 162 11.94 69.98 -8.26
N PRO A 163 12.56 70.28 -9.45
CA PRO A 163 13.66 69.49 -10.03
C PRO A 163 15.03 70.22 -10.13
N ASN A 164 16.02 69.52 -10.70
CA ASN A 164 17.41 69.89 -11.06
C ASN A 164 18.49 69.57 -10.00
N GLY A 165 19.49 68.78 -10.43
CA GLY A 165 20.62 68.37 -9.59
C GLY A 165 21.54 67.37 -10.30
N SER A 166 22.25 67.80 -11.35
CA SER A 166 23.24 66.96 -12.05
C SER A 166 24.57 66.93 -11.30
N VAL A 167 25.07 65.75 -10.92
CA VAL A 167 26.49 65.54 -10.60
C VAL A 167 26.96 64.24 -11.26
N ILE A 168 28.00 64.36 -12.10
CA ILE A 168 28.72 63.26 -12.72
C ILE A 168 29.94 62.96 -11.84
N THR A 169 30.26 61.69 -11.59
CA THR A 169 31.61 61.27 -11.21
C THR A 169 31.89 59.87 -11.72
N THR A 170 32.88 59.76 -12.62
CA THR A 170 33.37 58.53 -13.26
C THR A 170 34.74 58.14 -12.70
N VAL A 171 34.96 56.86 -12.33
CA VAL A 171 36.30 56.24 -12.26
C VAL A 171 36.23 54.73 -12.57
N GLU A 172 37.25 54.18 -13.24
CA GLU A 172 37.45 52.74 -13.59
C GLU A 172 38.91 52.32 -13.24
N ALA A 173 39.37 51.07 -13.27
CA ALA A 173 38.76 49.84 -13.81
C ALA A 173 38.63 48.72 -12.75
N THR A 174 39.07 47.45 -12.83
CA THR A 174 40.06 46.74 -13.67
C THR A 174 39.69 45.25 -13.82
N LYS A 175 39.90 44.69 -15.02
CA LYS A 175 39.96 43.24 -15.32
C LYS A 175 41.40 42.83 -15.69
N PRO A 176 41.74 41.53 -15.63
CA PRO A 176 42.62 40.91 -16.62
C PRO A 176 41.88 39.94 -17.57
N LYS A 177 42.52 39.65 -18.69
CA LYS A 177 41.99 38.94 -19.89
C LYS A 177 42.83 37.71 -20.26
N SER A 178 42.30 36.91 -21.19
CA SER A 178 42.97 35.77 -21.84
C SER A 178 42.63 35.65 -23.35
N SER A 179 42.62 34.44 -23.92
CA SER A 179 42.83 34.06 -25.33
C SER A 179 42.07 32.76 -25.66
N GLN A 180 41.72 32.33 -26.89
CA GLN A 180 41.80 32.84 -28.29
C GLN A 180 40.83 31.97 -29.15
N GLY A 181 40.53 32.17 -30.44
CA GLY A 181 40.87 33.24 -31.41
C GLY A 181 41.23 32.69 -32.81
N PHE A 182 40.59 33.22 -33.89
CA PHE A 182 40.75 32.83 -35.31
C PHE A 182 40.18 31.42 -35.68
N ASP A 183 39.71 31.07 -36.91
CA ASP A 183 39.50 31.84 -38.17
C ASP A 183 38.48 31.16 -39.15
N SER A 184 37.95 31.96 -40.10
CA SER A 184 37.42 31.71 -41.48
C SER A 184 36.95 30.33 -42.03
N GLY A 185 35.85 30.33 -42.83
CA GLY A 185 35.63 29.30 -43.89
C GLY A 185 34.23 29.08 -44.52
N VAL A 186 34.02 29.59 -45.74
CA VAL A 186 33.21 29.03 -46.88
C VAL A 186 31.66 28.87 -46.83
N THR A 187 31.00 29.75 -47.60
CA THR A 187 29.88 29.59 -48.57
C THR A 187 29.02 28.31 -48.62
N SER A 188 27.68 28.48 -48.52
CA SER A 188 26.71 27.98 -49.53
C SER A 188 25.35 28.71 -49.47
N GLN A 189 24.74 28.89 -50.64
CA GLN A 189 23.53 29.69 -50.88
C GLN A 189 22.26 28.82 -50.80
N THR A 190 21.10 29.42 -50.47
CA THR A 190 19.89 29.39 -51.35
C THR A 190 18.88 30.43 -50.84
N SER A 191 18.40 31.28 -51.75
CA SER A 191 17.39 32.32 -51.57
C SER A 191 15.96 31.82 -51.84
N VAL A 192 14.92 32.35 -51.17
CA VAL A 192 13.64 32.77 -51.80
C VAL A 192 12.98 33.95 -51.05
N GLU A 193 12.90 35.08 -51.74
CA GLU A 193 11.80 36.05 -51.84
C GLU A 193 10.71 36.17 -50.73
N ARG A 194 10.91 37.17 -49.86
CA ARG A 194 10.06 38.37 -49.70
C ARG A 194 8.54 38.27 -50.04
N SER A 195 7.70 38.57 -49.05
CA SER A 195 6.40 39.26 -49.27
C SER A 195 5.95 40.01 -48.01
N ILE A 196 5.81 41.33 -48.12
CA ILE A 196 5.27 42.21 -47.09
C ILE A 196 3.87 42.62 -47.53
N THR A 197 2.85 42.29 -46.73
CA THR A 197 1.52 42.91 -46.85
C THR A 197 1.07 43.37 -45.47
N THR A 198 0.96 44.70 -45.33
CA THR A 198 0.48 45.39 -44.14
C THR A 198 -1.04 45.30 -43.99
N LEU A 199 -1.54 45.08 -42.76
CA LEU A 199 -2.77 45.70 -42.25
C LEU A 199 -2.83 45.60 -40.70
N ARG A 200 -3.72 46.39 -40.08
CA ARG A 200 -3.55 46.99 -38.74
C ARG A 200 -4.41 46.27 -37.65
N PRO A 201 -4.55 46.81 -36.42
CA PRO A 201 -4.36 46.06 -35.18
C PRO A 201 -5.64 45.39 -34.62
N ASP A 202 -5.48 44.38 -33.75
CA ASP A 202 -6.54 44.07 -32.77
C ASP A 202 -5.96 43.55 -31.44
N SER A 203 -6.83 43.51 -30.46
CA SER A 203 -6.64 43.63 -29.03
C SER A 203 -6.31 42.32 -28.30
N SER A 204 -5.54 42.51 -27.22
CA SER A 204 -5.43 41.67 -26.02
C SER A 204 -6.19 40.34 -25.97
N ARG A 205 -5.44 39.23 -25.88
CA ARG A 205 -5.86 38.04 -25.11
C ARG A 205 -4.73 37.57 -24.20
N PRO A 206 -4.88 37.64 -22.86
CA PRO A 206 -3.92 37.05 -21.93
C PRO A 206 -3.87 35.53 -22.10
N PHE A 207 -2.67 34.95 -22.03
CA PHE A 207 -2.51 33.51 -21.80
C PHE A 207 -3.20 33.13 -20.49
N PRO A 208 -4.01 32.06 -20.42
CA PRO A 208 -4.63 31.63 -19.17
C PRO A 208 -3.58 30.98 -18.25
N PRO A 209 -3.23 31.58 -17.09
CA PRO A 209 -2.38 30.93 -16.11
C PRO A 209 -3.29 30.12 -15.18
N ASN A 210 -3.45 28.81 -15.44
CA ASN A 210 -3.96 27.84 -14.45
C ASN A 210 -3.90 26.40 -14.99
N TYR A 211 -2.68 25.90 -15.27
CA TYR A 211 -2.45 24.47 -15.04
C TYR A 211 -2.32 24.26 -13.53
N GLN A 212 -3.46 24.17 -12.86
CA GLN A 212 -3.49 23.68 -11.49
C GLN A 212 -2.99 22.23 -11.51
N LEU A 213 -1.81 21.97 -10.92
CA LEU A 213 -1.46 20.61 -10.53
C LEU A 213 -2.67 20.05 -9.76
N PRO A 214 -3.18 18.85 -10.11
CA PRO A 214 -4.37 18.32 -9.47
C PRO A 214 -4.09 18.23 -7.98
N THR A 215 -4.83 19.01 -7.17
CA THR A 215 -4.57 19.24 -5.75
C THR A 215 -4.22 17.92 -5.10
N GLN A 216 -2.93 17.71 -4.81
CA GLN A 216 -2.45 16.41 -4.37
C GLN A 216 -3.11 16.17 -3.02
N ARG A 217 -4.11 15.28 -3.05
CA ARG A 217 -5.06 15.08 -1.95
C ARG A 217 -4.20 14.80 -0.71
N ARG A 218 -4.12 15.73 0.26
CA ARG A 218 -3.37 15.58 1.53
C ARG A 218 -4.03 14.43 2.32
N MET A 219 -3.78 13.19 1.89
CA MET A 219 -4.39 11.99 2.44
C MET A 219 -3.68 11.65 3.74
N SER A 220 -4.45 11.53 4.82
CA SER A 220 -3.88 11.37 6.16
C SER A 220 -2.96 10.16 6.23
N PHE A 221 -1.70 10.40 6.63
CA PHE A 221 -0.65 9.42 6.95
C PHE A 221 -1.19 8.21 7.74
N ARG A 222 -2.14 8.44 8.66
CA ARG A 222 -2.81 7.39 9.45
C ARG A 222 -3.56 6.37 8.60
N GLN A 223 -4.16 6.75 7.48
CA GLN A 223 -5.00 5.84 6.66
C GLN A 223 -4.15 4.84 5.85
N TYR A 224 -2.90 5.17 5.51
CA TYR A 224 -1.99 4.33 4.73
C TYR A 224 -0.92 3.57 5.55
N ILE A 225 -0.53 4.07 6.73
CA ILE A 225 0.44 3.35 7.59
C ILE A 225 -0.25 2.65 8.76
N LEU A 226 -1.15 3.33 9.48
CA LEU A 226 -1.73 2.77 10.70
C LEU A 226 -2.62 1.55 10.36
N MET A 227 -3.40 1.62 9.28
CA MET A 227 -4.31 0.52 8.93
C MET A 227 -3.56 -0.76 8.52
N PRO A 228 -2.55 -0.73 7.62
CA PRO A 228 -1.80 -1.93 7.26
C PRO A 228 -0.87 -2.44 8.38
N SER A 229 -0.29 -1.57 9.20
CA SER A 229 0.52 -2.01 10.36
C SER A 229 -0.33 -2.67 11.45
N LEU A 230 -1.55 -2.17 11.72
CA LEU A 230 -2.51 -2.85 12.60
C LEU A 230 -2.94 -4.20 12.03
N PHE A 231 -3.12 -4.30 10.70
CA PHE A 231 -3.43 -5.55 10.03
C PHE A 231 -2.30 -6.58 10.18
N PHE A 232 -1.05 -6.15 10.01
CA PHE A 232 0.13 -6.97 10.26
C PHE A 232 0.22 -7.43 11.72
N LEU A 233 -0.01 -6.55 12.70
CA LEU A 233 0.02 -6.92 14.12
C LEU A 233 -1.09 -7.91 14.49
N ALA A 234 -2.28 -7.76 13.91
CA ALA A 234 -3.36 -8.73 14.03
C ALA A 234 -2.95 -10.09 13.41
N LEU A 235 -2.31 -10.09 12.24
CA LEU A 235 -1.83 -11.32 11.60
C LEU A 235 -0.66 -11.96 12.38
N LEU A 236 0.23 -11.18 12.99
CA LEU A 236 1.32 -11.70 13.82
C LEU A 236 0.77 -12.39 15.08
N THR A 237 -0.06 -11.70 15.86
CA THR A 237 -0.80 -12.28 17.01
C THR A 237 -1.57 -13.54 16.57
N THR A 238 -2.15 -13.43 15.38
CA THR A 238 -2.71 -14.46 14.52
C THR A 238 -1.95 -15.80 14.50
N TRP A 239 -0.64 -15.74 14.27
CA TRP A 239 0.19 -16.92 13.97
C TRP A 239 1.15 -17.30 15.09
N VAL A 240 1.47 -16.36 15.99
CA VAL A 240 2.26 -16.61 17.20
C VAL A 240 1.58 -17.66 18.08
N THR A 241 0.32 -17.49 18.47
CA THR A 241 -0.38 -18.42 19.39
C THR A 241 -0.43 -19.87 18.91
N PRO A 242 -0.87 -20.19 17.67
CA PRO A 242 -0.83 -21.57 17.18
C PRO A 242 0.60 -22.11 17.01
N THR A 243 1.59 -21.26 16.75
CA THR A 243 2.99 -21.68 16.67
C THR A 243 3.55 -22.04 18.04
N ILE A 244 3.31 -21.21 19.08
CA ILE A 244 3.67 -21.53 20.48
C ILE A 244 3.03 -22.86 20.90
N ASN A 245 1.75 -23.09 20.57
CA ASN A 245 1.09 -24.36 20.85
C ASN A 245 1.83 -25.56 20.23
N ARG A 246 2.40 -25.42 19.02
CA ARG A 246 3.15 -26.53 18.38
C ARG A 246 4.58 -26.67 18.85
N VAL A 247 5.27 -25.58 19.14
CA VAL A 247 6.60 -25.65 19.77
C VAL A 247 6.48 -26.31 21.15
N SER A 248 5.46 -25.94 21.94
CA SER A 248 5.16 -26.59 23.22
C SER A 248 4.84 -28.08 23.06
N ALA A 249 3.95 -28.45 22.13
CA ALA A 249 3.58 -29.85 21.88
C ALA A 249 4.73 -30.71 21.34
N PHE A 250 5.71 -30.09 20.65
CA PHE A 250 6.90 -30.76 20.12
C PHE A 250 7.97 -30.98 21.20
N ILE A 251 8.20 -30.00 22.07
CA ILE A 251 9.20 -30.09 23.15
C ILE A 251 8.69 -30.98 24.30
N HIS A 252 7.40 -30.92 24.63
CA HIS A 252 6.79 -31.68 25.73
C HIS A 252 5.63 -32.55 25.22
N PRO A 253 5.90 -33.77 24.72
CA PRO A 253 4.88 -34.69 24.24
C PRO A 253 3.94 -35.14 25.37
N GLY A 254 2.81 -34.46 25.53
CA GLY A 254 1.78 -34.78 26.52
C GLY A 254 1.15 -33.57 27.22
N SER A 255 1.86 -32.44 27.32
CA SER A 255 1.39 -31.23 28.03
C SER A 255 0.77 -30.19 27.08
N GLU A 256 -0.10 -30.61 26.16
CA GLU A 256 -0.92 -29.68 25.38
C GLU A 256 -2.03 -29.07 26.28
N SER A 257 -1.76 -27.88 26.82
CA SER A 257 -2.70 -27.14 27.68
C SER A 257 -3.98 -26.76 26.92
N TYR A 258 -5.14 -27.24 27.38
CA TYR A 258 -6.45 -26.95 26.79
C TYR A 258 -6.71 -25.45 26.57
N SER A 259 -6.28 -24.60 27.52
CA SER A 259 -6.36 -23.14 27.43
C SER A 259 -5.63 -22.55 26.22
N LEU A 260 -4.52 -23.16 25.78
CA LEU A 260 -3.79 -22.72 24.59
C LEU A 260 -4.55 -23.08 23.30
N LEU A 261 -5.20 -24.26 23.26
CA LEU A 261 -6.06 -24.64 22.13
C LEU A 261 -7.30 -23.74 22.04
N LEU A 262 -7.86 -23.31 23.18
CA LEU A 262 -8.92 -22.29 23.22
C LEU A 262 -8.42 -20.92 22.75
N ALA A 263 -7.22 -20.51 23.13
CA ALA A 263 -6.63 -19.25 22.63
C ALA A 263 -6.43 -19.28 21.10
N VAL A 264 -5.97 -20.41 20.55
CA VAL A 264 -5.86 -20.64 19.10
C VAL A 264 -7.23 -20.53 18.41
N SER A 265 -8.28 -21.14 18.98
CA SER A 265 -9.61 -21.14 18.36
C SER A 265 -10.30 -19.77 18.42
N ALA A 266 -10.15 -19.06 19.54
CA ALA A 266 -10.68 -17.71 19.74
C ALA A 266 -10.00 -16.71 18.77
N LEU A 267 -8.66 -16.64 18.78
CA LEU A 267 -7.93 -15.73 17.90
C LEU A 267 -8.13 -16.08 16.42
N GLY A 268 -8.12 -17.37 16.07
CA GLY A 268 -8.37 -17.82 14.70
C GLY A 268 -9.74 -17.39 14.17
N SER A 269 -10.76 -17.32 15.04
CA SER A 269 -12.09 -16.78 14.72
C SER A 269 -12.09 -15.24 14.65
N LEU A 270 -11.29 -14.60 15.50
CA LEU A 270 -11.13 -13.15 15.56
C LEU A 270 -10.50 -12.56 14.27
N ARG A 271 -9.69 -13.34 13.53
CA ARG A 271 -9.18 -12.96 12.18
C ARG A 271 -10.32 -12.53 11.25
N GLY A 272 -11.32 -13.41 11.08
CA GLY A 272 -12.46 -13.17 10.19
C GLY A 272 -13.33 -12.01 10.64
N PHE A 273 -13.49 -11.83 11.96
CA PHE A 273 -14.17 -10.68 12.55
C PHE A 273 -13.49 -9.36 12.17
N TRP A 274 -12.17 -9.24 12.35
CA TRP A 274 -11.44 -8.02 12.01
C TRP A 274 -11.48 -7.71 10.51
N ASN A 275 -11.36 -8.71 9.64
CA ASN A 275 -11.55 -8.54 8.19
C ASN A 275 -12.94 -7.94 7.89
N GLY A 276 -14.00 -8.47 8.50
CA GLY A 276 -15.36 -7.93 8.38
C GLY A 276 -15.50 -6.48 8.85
N VAL A 277 -14.94 -6.14 10.02
CA VAL A 277 -14.95 -4.76 10.56
C VAL A 277 -14.24 -3.79 9.61
N ILE A 278 -13.11 -4.19 9.01
CA ILE A 278 -12.38 -3.37 8.02
C ILE A 278 -13.24 -3.15 6.77
N PHE A 279 -13.81 -4.21 6.19
CA PHE A 279 -14.68 -4.08 5.01
C PHE A 279 -15.90 -3.18 5.26
N VAL A 280 -16.55 -3.29 6.42
CA VAL A 280 -17.67 -2.41 6.80
C VAL A 280 -17.19 -0.96 6.95
N THR A 281 -16.15 -0.71 7.74
CA THR A 281 -15.69 0.66 8.03
C THR A 281 -15.10 1.39 6.81
N MET A 282 -14.39 0.67 5.91
CA MET A 282 -13.92 1.22 4.64
C MET A 282 -15.06 1.37 3.63
N GLY A 283 -15.94 0.37 3.53
CA GLY A 283 -17.12 0.38 2.65
C GLY A 283 -18.06 1.54 2.94
N MET A 284 -18.38 1.78 4.22
CA MET A 284 -19.20 2.91 4.66
C MET A 284 -18.62 4.28 4.25
N LYS A 285 -17.30 4.48 4.30
CA LYS A 285 -16.66 5.71 3.81
C LYS A 285 -16.88 5.89 2.31
N GLY A 286 -16.68 4.82 1.52
CA GLY A 286 -16.88 4.83 0.07
C GLY A 286 -18.35 4.96 -0.36
N TRP A 287 -19.30 4.44 0.44
CA TRP A 287 -20.73 4.65 0.22
C TRP A 287 -21.16 6.07 0.53
N LYS A 288 -20.66 6.65 1.65
CA LYS A 288 -20.93 8.04 2.02
C LYS A 288 -20.42 9.02 0.95
N GLN A 289 -19.22 8.80 0.43
CA GLN A 289 -18.67 9.59 -0.69
C GLN A 289 -19.53 9.47 -1.96
N ARG A 290 -19.88 8.25 -2.39
CA ARG A 290 -20.74 8.04 -3.56
C ARG A 290 -22.15 8.61 -3.39
N ALA A 291 -22.70 8.61 -2.18
CA ALA A 291 -23.98 9.24 -1.85
C ALA A 291 -23.90 10.78 -1.97
N ILE A 292 -22.81 11.38 -1.49
CA ILE A 292 -22.54 12.82 -1.64
C ILE A 292 -22.41 13.16 -3.13
N GLU A 293 -21.59 12.44 -3.91
CA GLU A 293 -21.44 12.67 -5.35
C GLU A 293 -22.76 12.56 -6.11
N ARG A 294 -23.59 11.55 -5.81
CA ARG A 294 -24.93 11.41 -6.39
C ARG A 294 -25.82 12.62 -6.05
N ARG A 295 -25.80 13.10 -4.81
CA ARG A 295 -26.57 14.27 -4.37
C ARG A 295 -26.12 15.56 -5.05
N THR A 296 -24.80 15.75 -5.20
CA THR A 296 -24.21 16.90 -5.92
C THR A 296 -24.55 16.87 -7.41
N ARG A 297 -24.41 15.72 -8.07
CA ARG A 297 -24.82 15.54 -9.48
C ARG A 297 -26.32 15.73 -9.68
N TYR A 298 -27.15 15.32 -8.73
CA TYR A 298 -28.59 15.53 -8.78
C TYR A 298 -28.94 17.02 -8.70
N LYS A 299 -28.39 17.76 -7.71
CA LYS A 299 -28.56 19.21 -7.60
C LYS A 299 -28.11 19.95 -8.87
N ALA A 300 -26.93 19.61 -9.40
CA ALA A 300 -26.39 20.21 -10.62
C ALA A 300 -27.28 20.00 -11.86
N ARG A 301 -28.03 18.89 -11.93
CA ARG A 301 -28.96 18.60 -13.05
C ARG A 301 -30.33 19.25 -12.92
N HIS A 302 -30.79 19.58 -11.71
CA HIS A 302 -32.17 20.05 -11.45
C HIS A 302 -32.25 21.51 -11.00
N GLY A 303 -31.14 22.26 -11.00
CA GLY A 303 -31.13 23.70 -10.70
C GLY A 303 -31.47 24.09 -9.26
N VAL A 304 -31.69 23.13 -8.36
CA VAL A 304 -32.02 23.37 -6.96
C VAL A 304 -30.76 23.77 -6.19
N ARG A 305 -30.54 25.08 -6.06
CA ARG A 305 -29.55 25.66 -5.13
C ARG A 305 -29.89 25.26 -3.69
#